data_AF-A0A523DVY9-F1
#
_entry.id   AF-A0A523DVY9-F1
#
_cell.length_a   1.000
_cell.length_b   1.000
_cell.length_c   1.000
_cell.angle_alpha   90.00
_cell.angle_beta   90.00
_cell.angle_gamma   90.00
#
_symmetry.space_group_name_H-M   'P 1'
#
loop_
_entity.id
_entity.type
_entity.pdbx_description
1 polymer ?
#
loop_
_entity_poly.entity_id
_entity_poly.type
_entity_poly.pdbx_seq_one_letter_code
_entity_poly.pdbx_strand_id
1 'polypeptide(L)'
;MARHNASSEGPLLFLGTWAFLSLVYAVFAINMRFRFESEPLLVSYMVMAIAAIVARAPSHVESTSRWIVAKATKKTKTVKKKKAKAGAARKRLTPSKEKRGPAGTDVLLSIDDPALASLSERVREVGGTPIGAYREPFSGKPLLLAVIPYHAVEPTPFQRDLSPTHTKRLAQKIEEAGVFLDPLIVVQAPDGRLWTPNGRHRHAAAKVLGLQTVTALISPDEELAFKILALNTEKAHNLKDRSLEVIRMARELAMRKPRSKEKDYAVEFDEPALLTLGIIYAEQGRFAGSPYFSFLRKVDTFAASSLVASLRQREGWAARLAGIDERVKEIVASLKERGFKSPYLRTYVVARINPVRFHRAKKGETEPAMPMGAALTRMAASARKFNVSTVREQDLALVAAVASGDGN
;
A
#
# COMPACT_ATOMS: atom_id res chain seq x y z
N MET A 1 41.14 82.53 10.69
CA MET A 1 40.06 83.20 11.45
C MET A 1 38.86 83.38 10.53
N ALA A 2 37.73 82.81 10.95
CA ALA A 2 36.39 82.85 10.35
C ALA A 2 36.23 82.38 8.88
N ARG A 3 35.61 81.21 8.68
CA ARG A 3 34.31 81.07 7.97
C ARG A 3 33.83 79.61 7.89
N HIS A 4 32.51 79.50 7.78
CA HIS A 4 31.60 78.36 7.77
C HIS A 4 31.59 77.49 6.49
N ASN A 5 30.87 76.36 6.61
CA ASN A 5 30.27 75.45 5.60
C ASN A 5 31.16 74.31 5.06
N ALA A 6 30.65 73.14 4.67
CA ALA A 6 29.41 72.36 4.88
C ALA A 6 29.59 71.08 4.03
N SER A 7 29.11 69.91 4.46
CA SER A 7 28.88 68.79 3.53
C SER A 7 27.72 67.91 3.99
N SER A 8 26.67 67.94 3.18
CA SER A 8 25.42 67.18 3.22
C SER A 8 25.59 65.79 2.64
N GLU A 9 25.00 64.75 3.26
CA GLU A 9 24.51 63.58 2.54
C GLU A 9 23.48 62.80 3.40
N GLY A 10 22.27 62.67 2.85
CA GLY A 10 21.11 61.96 3.43
C GLY A 10 20.82 60.62 2.73
N PRO A 11 19.56 60.18 2.62
CA PRO A 11 19.05 58.96 3.25
C PRO A 11 18.93 57.77 2.28
N LEU A 12 19.75 56.73 2.46
CA LEU A 12 19.71 55.49 1.67
C LEU A 12 19.60 54.19 2.49
N LEU A 13 19.60 54.29 3.83
CA LEU A 13 19.62 53.12 4.72
C LEU A 13 18.24 52.68 5.25
N PHE A 14 17.17 53.45 5.02
CA PHE A 14 15.83 53.14 5.55
C PHE A 14 14.87 52.39 4.60
N LEU A 15 15.20 52.31 3.30
CA LEU A 15 14.34 51.65 2.28
C LEU A 15 14.61 50.14 2.13
N GLY A 16 15.83 49.67 2.42
CA GLY A 16 16.21 48.26 2.28
C GLY A 16 15.59 47.34 3.33
N THR A 17 15.39 47.84 4.55
CA THR A 17 14.86 47.04 5.68
C THR A 17 13.36 46.79 5.58
N TRP A 18 12.58 47.74 5.06
CA TRP A 18 11.13 47.58 4.86
C TRP A 18 10.78 46.67 3.68
N ALA A 19 11.55 46.70 2.60
CA ALA A 19 11.37 45.80 1.46
C ALA A 19 11.64 44.34 1.84
N PHE A 20 12.65 44.11 2.71
CA PHE A 20 12.99 42.77 3.19
C PHE A 20 11.93 42.22 4.16
N LEU A 21 11.42 43.03 5.10
CA LEU A 21 10.32 42.61 5.98
C LEU A 21 9.03 42.32 5.22
N SER A 22 8.72 43.10 4.18
CA SER A 22 7.52 42.90 3.36
C SER A 22 7.59 41.60 2.53
N LEU A 23 8.78 41.24 2.03
CA LEU A 23 8.99 39.99 1.30
C LEU A 23 8.92 38.77 2.24
N VAL A 24 9.48 38.89 3.44
CA VAL A 24 9.38 37.83 4.47
C VAL A 24 7.92 37.64 4.89
N TYR A 25 7.16 38.72 5.07
CA TYR A 25 5.74 38.62 5.42
C TYR A 25 4.89 38.03 4.29
N ALA A 26 5.17 38.37 3.03
CA ALA A 26 4.49 37.81 1.87
C ALA A 26 4.77 36.30 1.70
N VAL A 27 6.02 35.87 1.91
CA VAL A 27 6.39 34.45 1.87
C VAL A 27 5.77 33.68 3.05
N PHE A 28 5.68 34.32 4.24
CA PHE A 28 5.04 33.73 5.41
C PHE A 28 3.52 33.59 5.24
N ALA A 29 2.86 34.59 4.66
CA ALA A 29 1.42 34.57 4.35
C ALA A 29 1.04 33.55 3.26
N ILE A 30 1.93 33.28 2.29
CA ILE A 30 1.73 32.25 1.27
C ILE A 30 1.89 30.84 1.84
N ASN A 31 2.76 30.65 2.85
CA ASN A 31 3.01 29.33 3.45
C ASN A 31 1.97 28.94 4.53
N MET A 32 1.32 29.91 5.18
CA MET A 32 0.20 29.65 6.10
C MET A 32 -1.13 29.59 5.35
N ARG A 33 -1.48 28.38 4.91
CA ARG A 33 -2.77 28.06 4.31
C ARG A 33 -3.86 28.01 5.39
N PHE A 34 -4.41 29.16 5.77
CA PHE A 34 -5.66 29.24 6.54
C PHE A 34 -6.61 30.32 5.99
N ARG A 35 -7.81 29.85 5.65
CA ARG A 35 -9.10 30.56 5.51
C ARG A 35 -9.08 32.07 5.77
N PHE A 36 -9.26 32.84 4.70
CA PHE A 36 -10.10 34.03 4.70
C PHE A 36 -10.90 34.02 3.39
N GLU A 37 -12.14 33.52 3.47
CA GLU A 37 -13.21 33.94 2.58
C GLU A 37 -13.55 35.40 2.96
N SER A 38 -13.96 36.19 1.95
CA SER A 38 -14.30 37.62 1.98
C SER A 38 -13.13 38.62 2.03
N GLU A 39 -12.93 39.34 0.90
CA GLU A 39 -12.51 40.76 0.74
C GLU A 39 -11.61 40.97 -0.52
N PRO A 40 -12.18 41.00 -1.76
CA PRO A 40 -11.41 41.12 -3.00
C PRO A 40 -10.74 42.50 -3.25
N LEU A 41 -11.03 43.50 -2.41
CA LEU A 41 -10.52 44.87 -2.60
C LEU A 41 -9.07 45.05 -2.14
N LEU A 42 -8.60 44.28 -1.16
CA LEU A 42 -7.26 44.41 -0.57
C LEU A 42 -6.14 43.88 -1.49
N VAL A 43 -6.41 42.82 -2.25
CA VAL A 43 -5.45 42.23 -3.19
C VAL A 43 -5.23 43.16 -4.40
N SER A 44 -6.28 43.82 -4.87
CA SER A 44 -6.21 44.77 -5.99
C SER A 44 -5.38 46.01 -5.63
N TYR A 45 -5.54 46.54 -4.41
CA TYR A 45 -4.73 47.66 -3.92
C TYR A 45 -3.24 47.32 -3.76
N MET A 46 -2.91 46.11 -3.29
CA MET A 46 -1.51 45.67 -3.18
C MET A 46 -0.82 45.51 -4.53
N VAL A 47 -1.51 44.96 -5.54
CA VAL A 47 -0.94 44.80 -6.89
C VAL A 47 -0.70 46.16 -7.56
N MET A 48 -1.63 47.10 -7.37
CA MET A 48 -1.48 48.47 -7.89
C MET A 48 -0.34 49.24 -7.20
N ALA A 49 -0.15 49.05 -5.89
CA ALA A 49 0.95 49.67 -5.15
C ALA A 49 2.33 49.15 -5.59
N ILE A 50 2.46 47.86 -5.88
CA ILE A 50 3.71 47.25 -6.37
C ILE A 50 4.04 47.74 -7.79
N ALA A 51 3.03 47.83 -8.67
CA ALA A 51 3.21 48.35 -10.02
C ALA A 51 3.65 49.83 -10.04
N ALA A 52 3.12 50.65 -9.11
CA ALA A 52 3.50 52.05 -8.97
C ALA A 52 4.93 52.25 -8.42
N ILE A 53 5.43 51.33 -7.61
CA ILE A 53 6.81 51.34 -7.08
C ILE A 53 7.82 50.95 -8.17
N VAL A 54 7.48 50.00 -9.05
CA VAL A 54 8.34 49.58 -10.18
C VAL A 54 8.42 50.66 -11.26
N ALA A 55 7.36 51.45 -11.46
CA ALA A 55 7.31 52.51 -12.47
C ALA A 55 8.08 53.80 -12.09
N ARG A 56 8.64 53.91 -10.88
CA ARG A 56 9.25 55.14 -10.35
C ARG A 56 10.75 55.06 -10.07
N ALA A 57 11.44 54.03 -10.58
CA ALA A 57 12.90 53.92 -10.47
C ALA A 57 13.60 54.76 -11.56
N PRO A 58 14.52 55.68 -11.20
CA PRO A 58 15.18 56.57 -12.16
C PRO A 58 16.18 55.86 -13.08
N SER A 59 16.17 56.32 -14.33
CA SER A 59 16.97 55.89 -15.47
C SER A 59 18.41 56.40 -15.40
N HIS A 60 19.38 55.50 -15.22
CA HIS A 60 20.77 55.72 -15.63
C HIS A 60 21.41 54.36 -15.93
N VAL A 61 21.65 54.09 -17.22
CA VAL A 61 22.87 53.53 -17.85
C VAL A 61 22.48 53.20 -19.31
N GLU A 62 22.47 54.23 -20.14
CA GLU A 62 22.61 54.11 -21.60
C GLU A 62 24.09 53.84 -21.91
N SER A 63 24.50 52.57 -22.07
CA SER A 63 25.84 52.26 -22.62
C SER A 63 26.06 50.78 -22.94
N THR A 64 25.07 50.04 -23.44
CA THR A 64 25.34 48.70 -24.06
C THR A 64 24.41 48.34 -25.24
N SER A 65 23.54 49.26 -25.65
CA SER A 65 22.47 49.03 -26.63
C SER A 65 22.90 48.91 -28.10
N ARG A 66 24.20 48.81 -28.42
CA ARG A 66 24.69 48.76 -29.83
C ARG A 66 25.70 47.66 -30.14
N TRP A 67 25.86 46.65 -29.28
CA TRP A 67 26.79 45.53 -29.53
C TRP A 67 26.16 44.13 -29.66
N ILE A 68 24.84 43.99 -29.51
CA ILE A 68 24.17 42.66 -29.59
C ILE A 68 23.30 42.49 -30.87
N VAL A 69 23.11 43.54 -31.68
CA VAL A 69 22.23 43.49 -32.87
C VAL A 69 22.90 42.94 -34.15
N ALA A 70 24.21 42.66 -34.16
CA ALA A 70 24.93 42.24 -35.37
C ALA A 70 25.62 40.87 -35.30
N LYS A 71 24.97 39.86 -34.70
CA LYS A 71 25.29 38.44 -34.93
C LYS A 71 24.03 37.59 -35.14
N ALA A 72 23.07 38.15 -35.88
CA ALA A 72 22.04 37.39 -36.57
C ALA A 72 22.63 36.84 -37.87
N THR A 73 22.98 35.55 -37.89
CA THR A 73 22.86 34.61 -39.04
C THR A 73 23.78 33.40 -38.83
N LYS A 74 23.32 32.40 -38.05
CA LYS A 74 23.67 30.99 -38.29
C LYS A 74 22.70 30.07 -37.54
N LYS A 75 21.71 29.60 -38.29
CA LYS A 75 20.80 28.45 -38.09
C LYS A 75 20.89 27.74 -36.74
N THR A 76 20.09 28.19 -35.77
CA THR A 76 19.74 27.38 -34.60
C THR A 76 18.53 26.52 -34.95
N LYS A 77 18.74 25.21 -35.10
CA LYS A 77 17.68 24.21 -35.17
C LYS A 77 16.75 24.43 -33.97
N THR A 78 15.47 24.67 -34.23
CA THR A 78 14.41 24.64 -33.22
C THR A 78 14.42 23.30 -32.52
N VAL A 79 15.04 23.24 -31.34
CA VAL A 79 14.83 22.15 -30.39
C VAL A 79 13.38 22.30 -29.94
N LYS A 80 12.49 21.48 -30.50
CA LYS A 80 11.14 21.28 -29.95
C LYS A 80 11.33 20.94 -28.47
N LYS A 81 11.01 21.89 -27.59
CA LYS A 81 10.79 21.62 -26.16
C LYS A 81 9.86 20.42 -26.10
N LYS A 82 10.39 19.24 -25.76
CA LYS A 82 9.57 18.07 -25.41
C LYS A 82 8.67 18.57 -24.29
N LYS A 83 7.37 18.73 -24.56
CA LYS A 83 6.35 18.93 -23.54
C LYS A 83 6.67 17.94 -22.43
N ALA A 84 6.93 18.44 -21.23
CA ALA A 84 7.00 17.62 -20.03
C ALA A 84 5.79 16.70 -20.07
N LYS A 85 6.01 15.38 -20.01
CA LYS A 85 4.91 14.43 -19.93
C LYS A 85 4.07 14.89 -18.75
N ALA A 86 2.83 15.29 -19.02
CA ALA A 86 1.85 15.58 -18.00
C ALA A 86 1.92 14.45 -16.98
N GLY A 87 2.15 14.80 -15.71
CA GLY A 87 2.14 13.84 -14.61
C GLY A 87 0.91 12.96 -14.76
N ALA A 88 1.09 11.64 -14.61
CA ALA A 88 0.05 10.66 -14.84
C ALA A 88 -1.25 11.14 -14.16
N ALA A 89 -2.20 11.61 -14.96
CA ALA A 89 -3.49 12.05 -14.46
C ALA A 89 -4.05 10.86 -13.68
N ARG A 90 -4.39 11.06 -12.40
CA ARG A 90 -5.04 10.05 -11.54
C ARG A 90 -6.09 9.36 -12.40
N LYS A 91 -5.88 8.08 -12.72
CA LYS A 91 -6.82 7.30 -13.52
C LYS A 91 -8.16 7.40 -12.83
N ARG A 92 -9.12 8.10 -13.47
CA ARG A 92 -10.47 8.23 -12.94
C ARG A 92 -11.07 6.82 -12.92
N LEU A 93 -11.64 6.41 -11.78
CA LEU A 93 -12.36 5.15 -11.68
C LEU A 93 -13.51 5.20 -12.68
N THR A 94 -13.45 4.38 -13.74
CA THR A 94 -14.50 4.29 -14.74
C THR A 94 -15.57 3.35 -14.22
N PRO A 95 -16.82 3.81 -14.02
CA PRO A 95 -17.92 2.95 -13.61
C PRO A 95 -18.15 1.81 -14.61
N SER A 96 -18.61 0.66 -14.13
CA SER A 96 -19.04 -0.45 -14.99
C SER A 96 -20.19 0.00 -15.89
N LYS A 97 -20.18 -0.40 -17.16
CA LYS A 97 -21.31 -0.19 -18.08
C LYS A 97 -22.48 -1.12 -17.77
N GLU A 98 -22.16 -2.32 -17.27
CA GLU A 98 -23.14 -3.31 -16.85
C GLU A 98 -23.52 -3.08 -15.39
N LYS A 99 -24.82 -2.88 -15.15
CA LYS A 99 -25.42 -2.90 -13.81
C LYS A 99 -25.70 -4.36 -13.46
N ARG A 100 -25.27 -4.80 -12.27
CA ARG A 100 -25.34 -6.19 -11.82
C ARG A 100 -26.05 -6.27 -10.47
N GLY A 101 -26.58 -7.45 -10.16
CA GLY A 101 -27.20 -7.76 -8.88
C GLY A 101 -28.69 -7.43 -8.79
N PRO A 102 -29.35 -7.87 -7.72
CA PRO A 102 -30.76 -7.56 -7.45
C PRO A 102 -30.96 -6.06 -7.23
N ALA A 103 -32.13 -5.53 -7.63
CA ALA A 103 -32.46 -4.11 -7.51
C ALA A 103 -33.78 -3.89 -6.77
N GLY A 104 -33.87 -2.78 -6.01
CA GLY A 104 -35.09 -2.42 -5.29
C GLY A 104 -35.56 -3.52 -4.34
N THR A 105 -36.81 -3.95 -4.49
CA THR A 105 -37.44 -4.97 -3.65
C THR A 105 -36.91 -6.38 -3.90
N ASP A 106 -36.20 -6.62 -5.01
CA ASP A 106 -35.61 -7.95 -5.30
C ASP A 106 -34.50 -8.33 -4.31
N VAL A 107 -34.00 -7.35 -3.55
CA VAL A 107 -33.03 -7.56 -2.47
C VAL A 107 -33.69 -8.22 -1.25
N LEU A 108 -35.00 -8.04 -1.07
CA LEU A 108 -35.72 -8.55 0.09
C LEU A 108 -35.75 -10.08 0.07
N LEU A 109 -35.45 -10.66 1.23
CA LEU A 109 -35.48 -12.10 1.45
C LEU A 109 -36.15 -12.37 2.79
N SER A 110 -36.99 -13.40 2.87
CA SER A 110 -37.55 -13.83 4.15
C SER A 110 -36.47 -14.49 5.00
N ILE A 111 -36.53 -14.32 6.33
CA ILE A 111 -35.68 -15.04 7.28
C ILE A 111 -35.94 -16.56 7.20
N ASP A 112 -37.16 -16.93 6.81
CA ASP A 112 -37.61 -18.32 6.64
C ASP A 112 -37.36 -18.85 5.22
N ASP A 113 -36.56 -18.14 4.41
CA ASP A 113 -36.17 -18.65 3.09
C ASP A 113 -35.49 -20.02 3.23
N PRO A 114 -35.88 -21.04 2.44
CA PRO A 114 -35.33 -22.39 2.55
C PRO A 114 -33.80 -22.44 2.44
N ALA A 115 -33.17 -21.52 1.70
CA ALA A 115 -31.71 -21.45 1.56
C ALA A 115 -31.01 -20.99 2.86
N LEU A 116 -31.75 -20.41 3.80
CA LEU A 116 -31.25 -19.94 5.09
C LEU A 116 -31.79 -20.76 6.28
N ALA A 117 -32.74 -21.67 6.07
CA ALA A 117 -33.40 -22.41 7.16
C ALA A 117 -32.41 -23.07 8.13
N SER A 118 -31.47 -23.86 7.59
CA SER A 118 -30.43 -24.53 8.40
C SER A 118 -29.55 -23.54 9.18
N LEU A 119 -29.23 -22.39 8.56
CA LEU A 119 -28.41 -21.36 9.19
C LEU A 119 -29.18 -20.63 10.30
N SER A 120 -30.45 -20.33 10.06
CA SER A 120 -31.37 -19.71 11.03
C SER A 120 -31.61 -20.62 12.24
N GLU A 121 -31.78 -21.93 12.02
CA GLU A 121 -31.84 -22.92 13.10
C GLU A 121 -30.55 -22.94 13.91
N ARG A 122 -29.40 -23.02 13.22
CA ARG A 122 -28.10 -23.01 13.88
C ARG A 122 -27.88 -21.77 14.75
N VAL A 123 -28.28 -20.59 14.26
CA VAL A 123 -28.23 -19.35 15.03
C VAL A 123 -29.04 -19.46 16.31
N ARG A 124 -30.25 -20.03 16.25
CA ARG A 124 -31.11 -20.23 17.44
C ARG A 124 -30.50 -21.25 18.41
N GLU A 125 -29.94 -22.34 17.91
CA GLU A 125 -29.28 -23.37 18.74
C GLU A 125 -28.13 -22.80 19.57
N VAL A 126 -27.34 -21.88 19.01
CA VAL A 126 -26.23 -21.24 19.71
C VAL A 126 -26.68 -20.08 20.61
N GLY A 127 -27.99 -19.93 20.85
CA GLY A 127 -28.57 -18.88 21.69
C GLY A 127 -28.65 -17.50 21.02
N GLY A 128 -28.53 -17.44 19.69
CA GLY A 128 -28.67 -16.24 18.90
C GLY A 128 -30.10 -16.00 18.40
N THR A 129 -30.27 -14.87 17.71
CA THR A 129 -31.54 -14.42 17.15
C THR A 129 -31.32 -13.97 15.71
N PRO A 130 -31.88 -14.67 14.70
CA PRO A 130 -31.98 -14.15 13.34
C PRO A 130 -32.87 -12.90 13.34
N ILE A 131 -32.39 -11.79 12.75
CA ILE A 131 -33.11 -10.50 12.74
C ILE A 131 -33.46 -10.00 11.34
N GLY A 132 -32.85 -10.55 10.29
CA GLY A 132 -33.16 -10.19 8.91
C GLY A 132 -32.46 -11.09 7.90
N ALA A 133 -32.96 -11.09 6.66
CA ALA A 133 -32.31 -11.76 5.55
C ALA A 133 -32.41 -10.88 4.29
N TYR A 134 -31.41 -10.99 3.41
CA TYR A 134 -31.43 -10.27 2.15
C TYR A 134 -30.55 -10.97 1.10
N ARG A 135 -30.77 -10.65 -0.18
CA ARG A 135 -29.89 -11.04 -1.27
C ARG A 135 -28.76 -10.03 -1.38
N GLU A 136 -27.50 -10.48 -1.29
CA GLU A 136 -26.40 -9.51 -1.35
C GLU A 136 -26.30 -8.82 -2.72
N PRO A 137 -25.87 -7.54 -2.76
CA PRO A 137 -26.12 -6.70 -3.93
C PRO A 137 -25.28 -7.01 -5.17
N PHE A 138 -24.31 -7.92 -5.09
CA PHE A 138 -23.42 -8.24 -6.20
C PHE A 138 -23.84 -9.51 -6.96
N SER A 139 -23.96 -10.64 -6.26
CA SER A 139 -24.32 -11.94 -6.85
C SER A 139 -25.76 -12.40 -6.56
N GLY A 140 -26.51 -11.69 -5.71
CA GLY A 140 -27.86 -12.08 -5.29
C GLY A 140 -27.90 -13.27 -4.31
N LYS A 141 -26.75 -13.68 -3.77
CA LYS A 141 -26.68 -14.80 -2.82
C LYS A 141 -27.38 -14.43 -1.50
N PRO A 142 -28.06 -15.39 -0.84
CA PRO A 142 -28.73 -15.12 0.42
C PRO A 142 -27.72 -14.88 1.55
N LEU A 143 -27.95 -13.85 2.36
CA LEU A 143 -27.23 -13.57 3.60
C LEU A 143 -28.23 -13.43 4.75
N LEU A 144 -27.81 -13.90 5.92
CA LEU A 144 -28.56 -13.78 7.16
C LEU A 144 -27.93 -12.71 8.06
N LEU A 145 -28.72 -11.78 8.56
CA LEU A 145 -28.34 -10.86 9.62
C LEU A 145 -28.86 -11.41 10.96
N ALA A 146 -27.99 -11.54 11.94
CA ALA A 146 -28.32 -12.09 13.25
C ALA A 146 -27.61 -11.35 14.38
N VAL A 147 -28.16 -11.45 15.58
CA VAL A 147 -27.48 -11.12 16.84
C VAL A 147 -27.15 -12.43 17.54
N ILE A 148 -25.87 -12.68 17.82
CA ILE A 148 -25.41 -13.96 18.36
C ILE A 148 -24.58 -13.74 19.63
N PRO A 149 -24.57 -14.69 20.59
CA PRO A 149 -23.71 -14.58 21.75
C PRO A 149 -22.24 -14.44 21.34
N TYR A 150 -21.50 -13.56 22.01
CA TYR A 150 -20.10 -13.28 21.68
C TYR A 150 -19.24 -14.56 21.62
N HIS A 151 -19.48 -15.48 22.56
CA HIS A 151 -18.74 -16.73 22.70
C HIS A 151 -19.12 -17.79 21.65
N ALA A 152 -20.21 -17.61 20.91
CA ALA A 152 -20.63 -18.53 19.85
C ALA A 152 -19.83 -18.36 18.56
N VAL A 153 -19.02 -17.31 18.44
CA VAL A 153 -18.20 -17.00 17.26
C VAL A 153 -16.72 -17.14 17.57
N GLU A 154 -16.00 -17.83 16.68
CA GLU A 154 -14.55 -18.01 16.78
C GLU A 154 -13.83 -17.40 15.57
N PRO A 155 -12.60 -16.87 15.71
CA PRO A 155 -11.76 -16.53 14.55
C PRO A 155 -11.50 -17.77 13.67
N THR A 156 -11.37 -17.59 12.35
CA THR A 156 -10.96 -18.71 11.50
C THR A 156 -9.53 -19.19 11.86
N PRO A 157 -9.23 -20.50 11.78
CA PRO A 157 -7.92 -21.04 12.19
C PRO A 157 -6.71 -20.44 11.47
N PHE A 158 -6.89 -19.93 10.25
CA PHE A 158 -5.82 -19.41 9.40
C PHE A 158 -5.64 -17.88 9.51
N GLN A 159 -6.48 -17.17 10.27
CA GLN A 159 -6.39 -15.72 10.38
C GLN A 159 -5.09 -15.20 10.99
N ARG A 160 -4.71 -13.99 10.58
CA ARG A 160 -3.60 -13.20 11.13
C ARG A 160 -3.64 -13.14 12.66
N ASP A 161 -2.46 -13.19 13.28
CA ASP A 161 -2.25 -12.95 14.70
C ASP A 161 -2.85 -11.60 15.15
N LEU A 162 -3.57 -11.63 16.27
CA LEU A 162 -4.24 -10.47 16.84
C LEU A 162 -3.21 -9.43 17.30
N SER A 163 -3.42 -8.14 16.98
CA SER A 163 -2.62 -7.06 17.55
C SER A 163 -3.30 -6.50 18.81
N PRO A 164 -2.75 -6.71 20.03
CA PRO A 164 -3.38 -6.22 21.25
C PRO A 164 -3.53 -4.69 21.28
N THR A 165 -2.57 -3.96 20.73
CA THR A 165 -2.61 -2.50 20.66
C THR A 165 -3.73 -2.01 19.74
N HIS A 166 -3.92 -2.68 18.59
CA HIS A 166 -4.98 -2.31 17.65
C HIS A 166 -6.36 -2.65 18.22
N THR A 167 -6.50 -3.79 18.89
CA THR A 167 -7.73 -4.17 19.60
C THR A 167 -8.09 -3.16 20.69
N LYS A 168 -7.15 -2.79 21.57
CA LYS A 168 -7.42 -1.80 22.63
C LYS A 168 -7.84 -0.45 22.07
N ARG A 169 -7.16 0.03 21.02
CA ARG A 169 -7.51 1.28 20.36
C ARG A 169 -8.89 1.23 19.71
N LEU A 170 -9.25 0.11 19.09
CA LEU A 170 -10.57 -0.08 18.49
C LEU A 170 -11.67 -0.13 19.58
N ALA A 171 -11.45 -0.87 20.66
CA ALA A 171 -12.37 -0.92 21.80
C ALA A 171 -12.64 0.48 22.36
N GLN A 172 -11.57 1.26 22.63
CA GLN A 172 -11.69 2.64 23.08
C GLN A 172 -12.51 3.50 22.11
N LYS A 173 -12.32 3.37 20.79
CA LYS A 173 -13.07 4.17 19.80
C LYS A 173 -14.54 3.78 19.72
N ILE A 174 -14.85 2.51 19.92
CA ILE A 174 -16.24 2.03 20.01
C ILE A 174 -16.89 2.58 21.28
N GLU A 175 -16.18 2.56 22.41
CA GLU A 175 -16.65 3.11 23.68
C GLU A 175 -16.91 4.62 23.59
N GLU A 176 -15.97 5.39 23.01
CA GLU A 176 -16.12 6.83 22.75
C GLU A 176 -17.30 7.14 21.81
N ALA A 177 -17.55 6.28 20.82
CA ALA A 177 -18.67 6.44 19.90
C ALA A 177 -20.02 5.98 20.50
N GLY A 178 -20.00 5.14 21.53
CA GLY A 178 -21.18 4.55 22.16
C GLY A 178 -21.94 3.54 21.28
N VAL A 179 -21.37 3.11 20.15
CA VAL A 179 -22.04 2.24 19.17
C VAL A 179 -21.11 1.18 18.58
N PHE A 180 -21.59 -0.08 18.57
CA PHE A 180 -20.94 -1.20 17.86
C PHE A 180 -21.66 -1.42 16.51
N LEU A 181 -21.28 -0.63 15.51
CA LEU A 181 -22.05 -0.53 14.26
C LEU A 181 -21.73 -1.65 13.25
N ASP A 182 -20.47 -2.04 13.14
CA ASP A 182 -20.00 -2.95 12.09
C ASP A 182 -20.26 -4.42 12.47
N PRO A 183 -21.15 -5.14 11.77
CA PRO A 183 -21.35 -6.56 12.04
C PRO A 183 -20.09 -7.37 11.73
N LEU A 184 -19.93 -8.49 12.44
CA LEU A 184 -18.93 -9.50 12.10
C LEU A 184 -19.35 -10.23 10.83
N ILE A 185 -18.41 -10.48 9.92
CA ILE A 185 -18.67 -11.42 8.82
C ILE A 185 -18.48 -12.81 9.38
N VAL A 186 -19.48 -13.66 9.25
CA VAL A 186 -19.52 -15.01 9.81
C VAL A 186 -19.86 -16.02 8.72
N VAL A 187 -19.26 -17.21 8.83
CA VAL A 187 -19.53 -18.38 7.99
C VAL A 187 -19.69 -19.58 8.91
N GLN A 188 -20.45 -20.57 8.46
CA GLN A 188 -20.51 -21.86 9.14
C GLN A 188 -19.28 -22.70 8.74
N ALA A 189 -18.61 -23.26 9.74
CA ALA A 189 -17.55 -24.22 9.55
C ALA A 189 -18.13 -25.62 9.23
N PRO A 190 -17.35 -26.54 8.64
CA PRO A 190 -17.83 -27.90 8.35
C PRO A 190 -18.28 -28.69 9.58
N ASP A 191 -17.79 -28.33 10.77
CA ASP A 191 -18.19 -28.92 12.06
C ASP A 191 -19.35 -28.17 12.73
N GLY A 192 -19.98 -27.24 12.01
CA GLY A 192 -21.11 -26.43 12.47
C GLY A 192 -20.73 -25.24 13.36
N ARG A 193 -19.45 -25.04 13.70
CA ARG A 193 -19.05 -23.83 14.45
C ARG A 193 -19.22 -22.57 13.61
N LEU A 194 -19.46 -21.43 14.26
CA LEU A 194 -19.53 -20.15 13.58
C LEU A 194 -18.14 -19.51 13.59
N TRP A 195 -17.58 -19.32 12.40
CA TRP A 195 -16.29 -18.67 12.24
C TRP A 195 -16.44 -17.26 11.71
N THR A 196 -15.63 -16.33 12.21
CA THR A 196 -15.51 -15.00 11.62
C THR A 196 -14.28 -14.92 10.74
N PRO A 197 -14.39 -15.03 9.40
CA PRO A 197 -13.27 -14.86 8.46
C PRO A 197 -12.85 -13.41 8.26
N ASN A 198 -13.70 -12.43 8.59
CA ASN A 198 -13.32 -11.03 8.72
C ASN A 198 -13.97 -10.39 9.95
N GLY A 199 -13.16 -9.74 10.78
CA GLY A 199 -13.64 -9.10 12.00
C GLY A 199 -12.89 -9.48 13.27
N ARG A 200 -11.78 -10.23 13.21
CA ARG A 200 -11.03 -10.68 14.40
C ARG A 200 -10.72 -9.57 15.42
N HIS A 201 -10.33 -8.37 14.96
CA HIS A 201 -10.07 -7.24 15.86
C HIS A 201 -11.36 -6.69 16.49
N ARG A 202 -12.48 -6.67 15.74
CA ARG A 202 -13.80 -6.26 16.26
C ARG A 202 -14.33 -7.27 17.26
N HIS A 203 -14.21 -8.57 16.96
CA HIS A 203 -14.54 -9.66 17.90
C HIS A 203 -13.72 -9.54 19.19
N ALA A 204 -12.40 -9.35 19.08
CA ALA A 204 -11.57 -9.13 20.26
C ALA A 204 -11.90 -7.82 21.00
N ALA A 205 -12.31 -6.76 20.29
CA ALA A 205 -12.74 -5.51 20.92
C ALA A 205 -14.07 -5.69 21.67
N ALA A 206 -15.02 -6.45 21.11
CA ALA A 206 -16.26 -6.83 21.79
C ALA A 206 -15.97 -7.54 23.12
N LYS A 207 -14.95 -8.42 23.16
CA LYS A 207 -14.46 -9.04 24.40
C LYS A 207 -13.97 -8.01 25.42
N VAL A 208 -13.12 -7.08 24.98
CA VAL A 208 -12.54 -6.04 25.84
C VAL A 208 -13.63 -5.15 26.43
N LEU A 209 -14.67 -4.86 25.65
CA LEU A 209 -15.82 -4.05 26.06
C LEU A 209 -16.88 -4.84 26.85
N GLY A 210 -16.72 -6.16 27.02
CA GLY A 210 -17.66 -6.99 27.77
C GLY A 210 -19.01 -7.21 27.09
N LEU A 211 -19.08 -7.17 25.75
CA LEU A 211 -20.32 -7.43 25.02
C LEU A 211 -20.80 -8.87 25.25
N GLN A 212 -22.09 -9.01 25.59
CA GLN A 212 -22.74 -10.33 25.69
C GLN A 212 -23.07 -10.91 24.31
N THR A 213 -23.46 -10.05 23.38
CA THR A 213 -23.86 -10.40 22.01
C THR A 213 -23.16 -9.50 20.98
N VAL A 214 -23.08 -9.97 19.75
CA VAL A 214 -22.52 -9.25 18.61
C VAL A 214 -23.43 -9.39 17.40
N THR A 215 -23.56 -8.32 16.61
CA THR A 215 -24.26 -8.37 15.32
C THR A 215 -23.38 -9.07 14.29
N ALA A 216 -23.96 -9.95 13.49
CA ALA A 216 -23.26 -10.75 12.49
C ALA A 216 -24.01 -10.80 11.16
N LEU A 217 -23.26 -10.68 10.07
CA LEU A 217 -23.67 -11.03 8.71
C LEU A 217 -23.14 -12.42 8.40
N ILE A 218 -24.05 -13.37 8.32
CA ILE A 218 -23.76 -14.79 8.22
C ILE A 218 -24.03 -15.27 6.80
N SER A 219 -23.01 -15.84 6.16
CA SER A 219 -23.14 -16.46 4.85
C SER A 219 -23.30 -17.98 4.98
N PRO A 220 -24.22 -18.60 4.21
CA PRO A 220 -24.30 -20.05 4.11
C PRO A 220 -23.16 -20.63 3.24
N ASP A 221 -22.42 -19.80 2.51
CA ASP A 221 -21.30 -20.23 1.66
C ASP A 221 -20.01 -20.39 2.49
N GLU A 222 -19.69 -21.63 2.86
CA GLU A 222 -18.48 -21.94 3.63
C GLU A 222 -17.19 -21.52 2.91
N GLU A 223 -17.18 -21.52 1.57
CA GLU A 223 -16.00 -21.17 0.78
C GLU A 223 -15.64 -19.68 0.91
N LEU A 224 -16.58 -18.84 1.35
CA LEU A 224 -16.34 -17.43 1.60
C LEU A 224 -15.21 -17.22 2.62
N ALA A 225 -15.01 -18.16 3.54
CA ALA A 225 -13.91 -18.14 4.51
C ALA A 225 -12.54 -18.01 3.84
N PHE A 226 -12.36 -18.65 2.67
CA PHE A 226 -11.11 -18.68 1.92
C PHE A 226 -10.97 -17.50 0.95
N LYS A 227 -12.10 -16.96 0.48
CA LYS A 227 -12.15 -15.85 -0.49
C LYS A 227 -11.97 -14.47 0.15
N ILE A 228 -12.19 -14.35 1.46
CA ILE A 228 -12.17 -13.07 2.19
C ILE A 228 -10.79 -12.41 2.22
N LEU A 229 -9.69 -13.17 2.08
CA LEU A 229 -8.35 -12.62 1.90
C LEU A 229 -8.30 -11.64 0.72
N ALA A 230 -8.86 -12.04 -0.42
CA ALA A 230 -8.92 -11.24 -1.64
C ALA A 230 -9.82 -10.00 -1.49
N LEU A 231 -10.69 -9.96 -0.47
CA LEU A 231 -11.59 -8.83 -0.21
C LEU A 231 -10.96 -7.76 0.68
N ASN A 232 -9.86 -8.06 1.39
CA ASN A 232 -9.14 -7.12 2.27
C ASN A 232 -8.23 -6.13 1.50
N THR A 233 -8.71 -5.56 0.39
CA THR A 233 -7.95 -4.65 -0.49
C THR A 233 -7.86 -3.22 0.03
N GLU A 234 -8.78 -2.80 0.91
CA GLU A 234 -8.85 -1.43 1.45
C GLU A 234 -7.76 -1.12 2.49
N LYS A 235 -7.36 -2.13 3.27
CA LYS A 235 -6.22 -2.06 4.19
C LYS A 235 -5.30 -3.22 3.89
N ALA A 236 -4.55 -3.11 2.79
CA ALA A 236 -3.60 -4.13 2.36
C ALA A 236 -2.70 -4.53 3.54
N HIS A 237 -2.75 -5.80 3.93
CA HIS A 237 -1.86 -6.27 5.00
C HIS A 237 -0.42 -6.12 4.55
N ASN A 238 0.48 -5.95 5.53
CA ASN A 238 1.91 -6.00 5.21
C ASN A 238 2.24 -7.39 4.63
N LEU A 239 3.32 -7.44 3.85
CA LEU A 239 3.73 -8.64 3.10
C LEU A 239 3.82 -9.88 4.00
N LYS A 240 4.38 -9.75 5.21
CA LYS A 240 4.52 -10.86 6.16
C LYS A 240 3.18 -11.45 6.56
N ASP A 241 2.25 -10.60 7.00
CA ASP A 241 0.95 -11.04 7.47
C ASP A 241 0.16 -11.73 6.35
N ARG A 242 0.17 -11.15 5.14
CA ARG A 242 -0.43 -11.76 3.94
C ARG A 242 0.17 -13.12 3.61
N SER A 243 1.50 -13.22 3.59
CA SER A 243 2.20 -14.47 3.33
C SER A 243 1.88 -15.56 4.37
N LEU A 244 1.82 -15.20 5.66
CA LEU A 244 1.47 -16.14 6.74
C LEU A 244 0.03 -16.65 6.63
N GLU A 245 -0.92 -15.78 6.27
CA GLU A 245 -2.32 -16.17 6.08
C GLU A 245 -2.47 -17.13 4.89
N VAL A 246 -1.86 -16.78 3.74
CA VAL A 246 -1.89 -17.58 2.52
C VAL A 246 -1.26 -18.97 2.74
N ILE A 247 -0.13 -19.09 3.45
CA ILE A 247 0.46 -20.42 3.68
C ILE A 247 -0.33 -21.26 4.68
N ARG A 248 -0.94 -20.66 5.71
CA ARG A 248 -1.82 -21.37 6.66
C ARG A 248 -3.04 -21.92 5.90
N MET A 249 -3.64 -21.09 5.05
CA MET A 249 -4.74 -21.47 4.17
C MET A 249 -4.35 -22.61 3.22
N ALA A 250 -3.21 -22.50 2.53
CA ALA A 250 -2.76 -23.52 1.59
C ALA A 250 -2.51 -24.87 2.27
N ARG A 251 -1.95 -24.88 3.49
CA ARG A 251 -1.76 -26.11 4.28
C ARG A 251 -3.10 -26.74 4.68
N GLU A 252 -4.07 -25.94 5.09
CA GLU A 252 -5.42 -26.43 5.42
C GLU A 252 -6.12 -27.02 4.18
N LEU A 253 -6.09 -26.30 3.05
CA LEU A 253 -6.66 -26.78 1.79
C LEU A 253 -5.96 -28.05 1.28
N ALA A 254 -4.66 -28.18 1.49
CA ALA A 254 -3.91 -29.39 1.13
C ALA A 254 -4.36 -30.61 1.94
N MET A 255 -4.75 -30.42 3.21
CA MET A 255 -5.31 -31.50 4.04
C MET A 255 -6.74 -31.84 3.62
N ARG A 256 -7.59 -30.84 3.39
CA ARG A 256 -9.02 -31.05 3.07
C ARG A 256 -9.26 -31.54 1.64
N LYS A 257 -8.53 -30.99 0.67
CA LYS A 257 -8.71 -31.23 -0.77
C LYS A 257 -7.36 -31.63 -1.40
N PRO A 258 -6.74 -32.76 -1.04
CA PRO A 258 -5.36 -33.09 -1.40
C PRO A 258 -5.10 -33.24 -2.91
N ARG A 259 -6.15 -33.50 -3.69
CA ARG A 259 -6.08 -33.64 -5.16
C ARG A 259 -6.27 -32.33 -5.93
N SER A 260 -6.72 -31.26 -5.26
CA SER A 260 -6.91 -29.96 -5.90
C SER A 260 -5.57 -29.36 -6.34
N LYS A 261 -5.56 -28.64 -7.46
CA LYS A 261 -4.33 -28.03 -7.99
C LYS A 261 -4.10 -26.68 -7.35
N GLU A 262 -2.84 -26.28 -7.23
CA GLU A 262 -2.52 -24.98 -6.65
C GLU A 262 -3.13 -23.82 -7.45
N LYS A 263 -3.05 -23.87 -8.79
CA LYS A 263 -3.62 -22.85 -9.66
C LYS A 263 -5.15 -22.68 -9.56
N ASP A 264 -5.86 -23.68 -9.03
CA ASP A 264 -7.31 -23.61 -8.88
C ASP A 264 -7.69 -22.61 -7.77
N TYR A 265 -6.76 -22.30 -6.86
CA TYR A 265 -6.93 -21.32 -5.77
C TYR A 265 -6.19 -20.00 -6.02
N ALA A 266 -5.96 -19.64 -7.28
CA ALA A 266 -5.22 -18.42 -7.63
C ALA A 266 -5.88 -17.15 -7.07
N VAL A 267 -7.20 -17.15 -6.92
CA VAL A 267 -7.96 -16.02 -6.37
C VAL A 267 -7.75 -15.92 -4.86
N GLU A 268 -7.81 -17.05 -4.16
CA GLU A 268 -7.66 -17.16 -2.70
C GLU A 268 -6.22 -16.88 -2.26
N PHE A 269 -5.23 -17.36 -3.02
CA PHE A 269 -3.81 -17.16 -2.72
C PHE A 269 -3.27 -15.81 -3.19
N ASP A 270 -4.01 -15.09 -4.05
CA ASP A 270 -3.71 -13.75 -4.57
C ASP A 270 -2.44 -13.69 -5.44
N GLU A 271 -1.26 -13.96 -4.87
CA GLU A 271 0.01 -14.00 -5.58
C GLU A 271 0.84 -15.26 -5.24
N PRO A 272 1.44 -15.97 -6.22
CA PRO A 272 2.26 -17.17 -5.98
C PRO A 272 3.39 -16.94 -4.98
N ALA A 273 4.01 -15.76 -5.04
CA ALA A 273 5.12 -15.37 -4.15
C ALA A 273 4.74 -15.41 -2.66
N LEU A 274 3.46 -15.23 -2.33
CA LEU A 274 2.98 -15.27 -0.94
C LEU A 274 3.09 -16.67 -0.33
N LEU A 275 2.91 -17.73 -1.12
CA LEU A 275 3.09 -19.11 -0.65
C LEU A 275 4.55 -19.38 -0.28
N THR A 276 5.48 -19.03 -1.18
CA THR A 276 6.92 -19.23 -0.97
C THR A 276 7.43 -18.41 0.23
N LEU A 277 7.05 -17.13 0.31
CA LEU A 277 7.42 -16.28 1.45
C LEU A 277 6.76 -16.72 2.75
N GLY A 278 5.52 -17.22 2.68
CA GLY A 278 4.77 -17.68 3.85
C GLY A 278 5.48 -18.83 4.55
N ILE A 279 6.05 -19.77 3.80
CA ILE A 279 6.88 -20.86 4.35
C ILE A 279 8.06 -20.27 5.13
N ILE A 280 8.80 -19.33 4.53
CA ILE A 280 9.95 -18.70 5.19
C ILE A 280 9.52 -17.95 6.45
N TYR A 281 8.42 -17.18 6.40
CA TYR A 281 7.96 -16.43 7.57
C TYR A 281 7.45 -17.33 8.70
N ALA A 282 6.89 -18.50 8.38
CA ALA A 282 6.43 -19.47 9.38
C ALA A 282 7.61 -20.04 10.18
N GLU A 283 8.76 -20.23 9.55
CA GLU A 283 10.00 -20.71 10.19
C GLU A 283 10.83 -19.56 10.78
N GLN A 284 10.89 -18.43 10.07
CA GLN A 284 11.74 -17.27 10.36
C GLN A 284 10.92 -15.99 10.39
N GLY A 285 10.23 -15.73 11.50
CA GLY A 285 9.33 -14.59 11.63
C GLY A 285 9.98 -13.20 11.45
N ARG A 286 11.31 -13.09 11.48
CA ARG A 286 12.07 -11.84 11.26
C ARG A 286 12.72 -11.74 9.87
N PHE A 287 12.39 -12.65 8.96
CA PHE A 287 12.88 -12.63 7.59
C PHE A 287 12.56 -11.29 6.89
N ALA A 288 13.49 -10.78 6.08
CA ALA A 288 13.31 -9.53 5.35
C ALA A 288 12.84 -9.83 3.92
N GLY A 289 11.55 -10.15 3.74
CA GLY A 289 11.03 -10.60 2.44
C GLY A 289 10.80 -9.50 1.39
N SER A 290 10.55 -8.26 1.80
CA SER A 290 10.21 -7.16 0.87
C SER A 290 11.23 -6.93 -0.26
N PRO A 291 12.57 -6.96 -0.01
CA PRO A 291 13.58 -6.89 -1.07
C PRO A 291 13.45 -7.95 -2.17
N TYR A 292 12.96 -9.14 -1.83
CA TYR A 292 12.86 -10.28 -2.76
C TYR A 292 11.53 -10.31 -3.53
N PHE A 293 10.52 -9.57 -3.06
CA PHE A 293 9.17 -9.67 -3.60
C PHE A 293 9.10 -9.32 -5.10
N SER A 294 9.81 -8.27 -5.53
CA SER A 294 9.87 -7.87 -6.95
C SER A 294 10.57 -8.90 -7.86
N PHE A 295 11.50 -9.68 -7.30
CA PHE A 295 12.12 -10.82 -7.97
C PHE A 295 11.12 -11.96 -8.10
N LEU A 296 10.48 -12.36 -6.99
CA LEU A 296 9.53 -13.46 -6.96
C LEU A 296 8.35 -13.23 -7.91
N ARG A 297 7.78 -12.01 -7.95
CA ARG A 297 6.69 -11.67 -8.89
C ARG A 297 7.01 -11.89 -10.37
N LYS A 298 8.30 -11.96 -10.73
CA LYS A 298 8.74 -12.19 -12.12
C LYS A 298 9.03 -13.66 -12.43
N VAL A 299 9.12 -14.54 -11.43
CA VAL A 299 9.60 -15.93 -11.62
C VAL A 299 8.71 -16.99 -10.95
N ASP A 300 7.92 -16.60 -9.95
CA ASP A 300 6.99 -17.48 -9.25
C ASP A 300 5.64 -17.51 -9.97
N THR A 301 5.11 -18.70 -10.20
CA THR A 301 3.83 -18.94 -10.87
C THR A 301 3.04 -20.00 -10.11
N PHE A 302 1.71 -19.98 -10.26
CA PHE A 302 0.88 -21.04 -9.68
C PHE A 302 1.11 -22.36 -10.42
N ALA A 303 1.34 -23.42 -9.67
CA ALA A 303 1.61 -24.74 -10.23
C ALA A 303 0.32 -25.44 -10.71
N ALA A 304 0.45 -26.22 -11.78
CA ALA A 304 -0.62 -27.11 -12.26
C ALA A 304 -0.65 -28.47 -11.53
N SER A 305 0.31 -28.72 -10.65
CA SER A 305 0.37 -29.91 -9.79
C SER A 305 -0.60 -29.79 -8.61
N SER A 306 -0.82 -30.91 -7.90
CA SER A 306 -1.64 -30.91 -6.69
C SER A 306 -1.02 -30.02 -5.61
N LEU A 307 -1.87 -29.38 -4.79
CA LEU A 307 -1.44 -28.46 -3.75
C LEU A 307 -0.40 -29.08 -2.79
N VAL A 308 -0.56 -30.36 -2.46
CA VAL A 308 0.42 -31.13 -1.65
C VAL A 308 1.80 -31.18 -2.33
N ALA A 309 1.84 -31.47 -3.63
CA ALA A 309 3.10 -31.54 -4.38
C ALA A 309 3.72 -30.15 -4.59
N SER A 310 2.89 -29.14 -4.85
CA SER A 310 3.34 -27.76 -5.01
C SER A 310 3.92 -27.19 -3.71
N LEU A 311 3.30 -27.47 -2.55
CA LEU A 311 3.83 -27.06 -1.24
C LEU A 311 5.23 -27.65 -0.97
N ARG A 312 5.46 -28.93 -1.26
CA ARG A 312 6.80 -29.55 -1.15
C ARG A 312 7.84 -28.88 -2.04
N GLN A 313 7.45 -28.54 -3.27
CA GLN A 313 8.35 -27.81 -4.18
C GLN A 313 8.67 -26.40 -3.65
N ARG A 314 7.66 -25.71 -3.11
CA ARG A 314 7.80 -24.38 -2.52
C ARG A 314 8.67 -24.39 -1.27
N GLU A 315 8.64 -25.45 -0.46
CA GLU A 315 9.57 -25.64 0.68
C GLU A 315 11.02 -25.66 0.18
N GLY A 316 11.31 -26.36 -0.91
CA GLY A 316 12.62 -26.35 -1.55
C GLY A 316 13.04 -24.96 -2.06
N TRP A 317 12.11 -24.18 -2.62
CA TRP A 317 12.38 -22.80 -3.04
C TRP A 317 12.58 -21.86 -1.85
N ALA A 318 11.78 -22.00 -0.80
CA ALA A 318 11.85 -21.24 0.43
C ALA A 318 13.21 -21.42 1.11
N ALA A 319 13.67 -22.68 1.28
CA ALA A 319 14.97 -22.99 1.85
C ALA A 319 16.13 -22.37 1.04
N ARG A 320 16.05 -22.43 -0.29
CA ARG A 320 17.07 -21.83 -1.17
C ARG A 320 17.07 -20.30 -1.08
N LEU A 321 15.90 -19.66 -0.99
CA LEU A 321 15.79 -18.21 -0.84
C LEU A 321 16.30 -17.75 0.54
N ALA A 322 15.98 -18.49 1.59
CA ALA A 322 16.52 -18.24 2.93
C ALA A 322 18.06 -18.33 2.95
N GLY A 323 18.64 -19.35 2.31
CA GLY A 323 20.10 -19.48 2.16
C GLY A 323 20.73 -18.32 1.36
N ILE A 324 20.02 -17.76 0.38
CA ILE A 324 20.47 -16.53 -0.31
C ILE A 324 20.44 -15.33 0.64
N ASP A 325 19.42 -15.19 1.48
CA ASP A 325 19.33 -14.07 2.45
C ASP A 325 20.41 -14.14 3.52
N GLU A 326 20.82 -15.33 3.97
CA GLU A 326 21.99 -15.44 4.86
C GLU A 326 23.25 -14.84 4.23
N ARG A 327 23.53 -15.17 2.96
CA ARG A 327 24.66 -14.55 2.25
C ARG A 327 24.48 -13.04 2.07
N VAL A 328 23.25 -12.57 1.87
CA VAL A 328 22.95 -11.12 1.78
C VAL A 328 23.18 -10.44 3.13
N LYS A 329 22.85 -11.06 4.26
CA LYS A 329 23.12 -10.52 5.60
C LYS A 329 24.63 -10.32 5.81
N GLU A 330 25.44 -11.29 5.44
CA GLU A 330 26.91 -11.19 5.48
C GLU A 330 27.43 -10.02 4.63
N ILE A 331 26.97 -9.90 3.38
CA ILE A 331 27.35 -8.79 2.49
C ILE A 331 26.95 -7.43 3.09
N VAL A 332 25.75 -7.32 3.65
CA VAL A 332 25.27 -6.09 4.29
C VAL A 332 26.11 -5.75 5.51
N ALA A 333 26.51 -6.74 6.31
CA ALA A 333 27.41 -6.53 7.45
C ALA A 333 28.77 -5.98 6.98
N SER A 334 29.41 -6.59 5.98
CA SER A 334 30.67 -6.09 5.41
C SER A 334 30.56 -4.69 4.81
N LEU A 335 29.40 -4.33 4.22
CA LEU A 335 29.16 -2.96 3.77
C LEU A 335 29.05 -1.97 4.93
N LYS A 336 28.40 -2.36 6.03
CA LYS A 336 28.33 -1.51 7.24
C LYS A 336 29.70 -1.29 7.86
N GLU A 337 30.53 -2.33 7.94
CA GLU A 337 31.92 -2.24 8.42
C GLU A 337 32.76 -1.26 7.57
N ARG A 338 32.47 -1.18 6.27
CA ARG A 338 33.09 -0.20 5.35
C ARG A 338 32.49 1.21 5.45
N GLY A 339 31.61 1.47 6.41
CA GLY A 339 31.06 2.80 6.70
C GLY A 339 29.73 3.12 6.03
N PHE A 340 29.11 2.20 5.29
CA PHE A 340 27.79 2.45 4.68
C PHE A 340 26.67 2.42 5.73
N LYS A 341 25.91 3.52 5.85
CA LYS A 341 24.85 3.71 6.87
C LYS A 341 23.43 3.87 6.30
N SER A 342 23.12 3.19 5.18
CA SER A 342 21.80 3.31 4.54
C SER A 342 20.81 2.22 4.99
N PRO A 343 19.53 2.56 5.27
CA PRO A 343 18.49 1.56 5.54
C PRO A 343 18.17 0.69 4.31
N TYR A 344 18.56 1.13 3.11
CA TYR A 344 18.29 0.44 1.84
C TYR A 344 19.39 -0.54 1.41
N LEU A 345 20.42 -0.78 2.24
CA LEU A 345 21.55 -1.65 1.89
C LEU A 345 21.10 -3.04 1.44
N ARG A 346 20.18 -3.67 2.18
CA ARG A 346 19.66 -5.00 1.81
C ARG A 346 18.96 -4.95 0.45
N THR A 347 18.06 -3.98 0.25
CA THR A 347 17.34 -3.78 -1.01
C THR A 347 18.30 -3.59 -2.19
N TYR A 348 19.37 -2.81 -2.00
CA TYR A 348 20.42 -2.62 -2.99
C TYR A 348 21.14 -3.93 -3.34
N VAL A 349 21.62 -4.67 -2.33
CA VAL A 349 22.34 -5.93 -2.55
C VAL A 349 21.46 -6.92 -3.30
N VAL A 350 20.20 -7.09 -2.85
CA VAL A 350 19.22 -7.98 -3.49
C VAL A 350 18.97 -7.58 -4.95
N ALA A 351 18.81 -6.29 -5.25
CA ALA A 351 18.64 -5.81 -6.63
C ALA A 351 19.87 -6.08 -7.51
N ARG A 352 21.08 -6.05 -6.94
CA ARG A 352 22.33 -6.30 -7.68
C ARG A 352 22.52 -7.78 -8.03
N ILE A 353 22.08 -8.69 -7.16
CA ILE A 353 22.15 -10.14 -7.38
C ILE A 353 20.93 -10.70 -8.15
N ASN A 354 19.88 -9.91 -8.33
CA ASN A 354 18.65 -10.32 -9.02
C ASN A 354 18.91 -10.54 -10.54
N PRO A 355 18.76 -11.78 -11.05
CA PRO A 355 19.04 -12.11 -12.46
C PRO A 355 18.00 -11.57 -13.45
N VAL A 356 16.80 -11.19 -12.96
CA VAL A 356 15.68 -10.68 -13.77
C VAL A 356 15.37 -9.21 -13.45
N ARG A 357 16.31 -8.48 -12.84
CA ARG A 357 16.11 -7.08 -12.42
C ARG A 357 15.64 -6.18 -13.56
N PHE A 358 16.21 -6.35 -14.76
CA PHE A 358 15.90 -5.54 -15.93
C PHE A 358 14.86 -6.15 -16.87
N HIS A 359 14.37 -7.36 -16.56
CA HIS A 359 13.30 -7.95 -17.33
C HIS A 359 12.02 -7.13 -17.16
N ARG A 360 11.37 -6.82 -18.28
CA ARG A 360 10.09 -6.12 -18.37
C ARG A 360 9.15 -6.99 -19.20
N ALA A 361 8.10 -7.51 -18.58
CA ALA A 361 7.07 -8.26 -19.28
C ALA A 361 6.39 -7.36 -20.32
N LYS A 362 6.17 -7.89 -21.52
CA LYS A 362 5.38 -7.21 -22.54
C LYS A 362 3.90 -7.24 -22.15
N LYS A 363 3.12 -6.31 -22.69
CA LYS A 363 1.68 -6.27 -22.44
C LYS A 363 1.04 -7.58 -22.94
N GLY A 364 0.46 -8.36 -22.03
CA GLY A 364 -0.17 -9.66 -22.33
C GLY A 364 0.74 -10.88 -22.15
N GLU A 365 2.02 -10.69 -21.80
CA GLU A 365 2.93 -11.78 -21.46
C GLU A 365 2.70 -12.22 -20.02
N THR A 366 2.25 -13.47 -19.84
CA THR A 366 1.98 -14.08 -18.52
C THR A 366 3.03 -15.10 -18.11
N GLU A 367 3.98 -15.40 -19.00
CA GLU A 367 5.07 -16.32 -18.70
C GLU A 367 6.09 -15.71 -17.73
N PRO A 368 6.67 -16.53 -16.84
CA PRO A 368 7.71 -16.06 -15.95
C PRO A 368 8.97 -15.68 -16.75
N ALA A 369 9.68 -14.67 -16.28
CA ALA A 369 10.91 -14.18 -16.90
C ALA A 369 11.98 -15.28 -17.05
N MET A 370 11.96 -16.28 -16.17
CA MET A 370 12.70 -17.53 -16.26
C MET A 370 12.18 -18.54 -15.22
N PRO A 371 12.49 -19.85 -15.33
CA PRO A 371 12.11 -20.83 -14.33
C PRO A 371 12.66 -20.51 -12.94
N MET A 372 11.81 -20.57 -11.90
CA MET A 372 12.16 -20.28 -10.51
C MET A 372 13.44 -20.98 -10.04
N GLY A 373 13.57 -22.29 -10.32
CA GLY A 373 14.74 -23.06 -9.93
C GLY A 373 16.05 -22.52 -10.52
N ALA A 374 16.04 -22.10 -11.78
CA ALA A 374 17.20 -21.51 -12.44
C ALA A 374 17.46 -20.08 -11.92
N ALA A 375 16.39 -19.32 -11.65
CA ALA A 375 16.47 -17.97 -11.11
C ALA A 375 17.19 -17.95 -9.75
N LEU A 376 16.76 -18.83 -8.83
CA LEU A 376 17.39 -19.00 -7.51
C LEU A 376 18.86 -19.45 -7.63
N THR A 377 19.18 -20.34 -8.57
CA THR A 377 20.58 -20.80 -8.79
C THR A 377 21.47 -19.63 -9.22
N ARG A 378 21.01 -18.82 -10.18
CA ARG A 378 21.77 -17.66 -10.67
C ARG A 378 21.90 -16.60 -9.58
N MET A 379 20.83 -16.32 -8.85
CA MET A 379 20.84 -15.34 -7.75
C MET A 379 21.81 -15.77 -6.63
N ALA A 380 21.83 -17.05 -6.26
CA ALA A 380 22.80 -17.59 -5.30
C ALA A 380 24.25 -17.49 -5.80
N ALA A 381 24.50 -17.79 -7.08
CA ALA A 381 25.83 -17.63 -7.67
C ALA A 381 26.28 -16.15 -7.68
N SER A 382 25.38 -15.21 -7.96
CA SER A 382 25.66 -13.78 -7.90
C SER A 382 25.93 -13.30 -6.46
N ALA A 383 25.23 -13.83 -5.46
CA ALA A 383 25.49 -13.53 -4.05
C ALA A 383 26.87 -14.03 -3.59
N ARG A 384 27.31 -15.21 -4.04
CA ARG A 384 28.67 -15.71 -3.76
C ARG A 384 29.76 -14.83 -4.36
N LYS A 385 29.55 -14.36 -5.59
CA LYS A 385 30.50 -13.52 -6.34
C LYS A 385 30.37 -12.01 -6.04
N PHE A 386 29.57 -11.61 -5.05
CA PHE A 386 29.32 -10.21 -4.77
C PHE A 386 30.60 -9.53 -4.27
N ASN A 387 31.09 -8.54 -5.01
CA ASN A 387 32.27 -7.79 -4.62
C ASN A 387 31.88 -6.48 -3.93
N VAL A 388 32.06 -6.43 -2.60
CA VAL A 388 31.76 -5.24 -1.80
C VAL A 388 32.58 -4.03 -2.25
N SER A 389 33.84 -4.19 -2.69
CA SER A 389 34.73 -3.06 -3.01
C SER A 389 34.20 -2.18 -4.15
N THR A 390 33.35 -2.75 -5.01
CA THR A 390 32.74 -2.05 -6.16
C THR A 390 31.52 -1.18 -5.80
N VAL A 391 31.04 -1.23 -4.56
CA VAL A 391 29.86 -0.47 -4.11
C VAL A 391 30.25 0.98 -3.82
N ARG A 392 29.48 1.93 -4.37
CA ARG A 392 29.65 3.38 -4.16
C ARG A 392 28.41 3.99 -3.52
N GLU A 393 28.57 5.12 -2.82
CA GLU A 393 27.46 5.80 -2.15
C GLU A 393 26.37 6.27 -3.11
N GLN A 394 26.74 6.73 -4.31
CA GLN A 394 25.79 7.18 -5.33
C GLN A 394 24.82 6.07 -5.77
N ASP A 395 25.27 4.81 -5.75
CA ASP A 395 24.45 3.67 -6.14
C ASP A 395 23.32 3.41 -5.12
N LEU A 396 23.50 3.81 -3.86
CA LEU A 396 22.48 3.70 -2.79
C LEU A 396 21.43 4.80 -2.88
N ALA A 397 21.83 6.01 -3.29
CA ALA A 397 20.90 7.14 -3.50
C ALA A 397 19.86 6.81 -4.58
N LEU A 398 20.27 6.10 -5.64
CA LEU A 398 19.36 5.65 -6.70
C LEU A 398 18.29 4.67 -6.18
N VAL A 399 18.66 3.75 -5.29
CA VAL A 399 17.71 2.79 -4.70
C VAL A 399 16.72 3.48 -3.78
N ALA A 400 17.17 4.47 -3.00
CA ALA A 400 16.28 5.29 -2.18
C ALA A 400 15.24 6.03 -3.05
N ALA A 401 15.67 6.65 -4.16
CA ALA A 401 14.78 7.37 -5.06
C ALA A 401 13.71 6.48 -5.71
N VAL A 402 14.08 5.26 -6.12
CA VAL A 402 13.13 4.28 -6.69
C VAL A 402 12.16 3.77 -5.61
N ALA A 403 12.66 3.46 -4.41
CA ALA A 403 11.82 2.99 -3.30
C ALA A 403 10.79 4.05 -2.84
N SER A 404 11.12 5.34 -2.92
CA SER A 404 10.18 6.43 -2.64
C SER A 404 9.18 6.72 -3.76
N GLY A 405 9.41 6.23 -4.99
CA GLY A 405 8.53 6.47 -6.15
C GLY A 405 7.41 5.44 -6.32
N ASP A 406 7.58 4.23 -5.79
CA ASP A 406 6.59 3.14 -5.86
C ASP A 406 5.53 3.19 -4.74
N GLY A 407 5.58 4.22 -3.89
CA GLY A 407 4.73 4.38 -2.70
C GLY A 407 3.58 5.37 -2.82
N ASN A 408 3.15 5.76 -4.02
CA ASN A 408 2.09 6.77 -4.22
C ASN A 408 0.97 6.30 -5.16
#